data_AF-A0A2J8R2G7-F1
#
_entry.id   AF-A0A2J8R2G7-F1
#
_cell.length_a   1.000
_cell.length_b   1.000
_cell.length_c   1.000
_cell.angle_alpha   90.00
_cell.angle_beta   90.00
_cell.angle_gamma   90.00
#
_symmetry.space_group_name_H-M   'P 1'
#
loop_
_entity.id
_entity.type
_entity.pdbx_description
1 polymer ?
#
loop_
_entity_poly.entity_id
_entity_poly.type
_entity_poly.pdbx_seq_one_letter_code
_entity_poly.pdbx_strand_id
1 'polypeptide(L)'
;RRANLIIPYPETDNWYLSLQLMCPENAEECEQAVVHVETTLYLVPCLNDCGPYGQCLLLRRHSYLYASCSCKAGWRGWSCTDNSTAQTVAQQRVAALLLTLSNLMFLAPIAVSVQRFFLVEASVYAYTMFFSTFYHACDQPGEAVLCILSYDTLQYCDFLGSGAAIWVTILCMARFKTVLKYVLFLLGTLVIAMSLQLDRRGIWNMLGPCLFAFVIMASMWVRSWAGWHCCPDARRREPGPLLW
;
A
#
# COMPACT_ATOMS: atom_id res chain seq x y z
N ARG A 1 6.01 -43.51 -17.51
CA ARG A 1 4.94 -42.66 -16.91
C ARG A 1 5.62 -41.73 -15.92
N ARG A 2 5.39 -40.41 -15.95
CA ARG A 2 6.02 -39.46 -15.01
C ARG A 2 5.09 -39.27 -13.82
N ALA A 3 5.56 -39.53 -12.61
CA ALA A 3 4.84 -39.25 -11.38
C ALA A 3 5.55 -38.10 -10.67
N ASN A 4 4.82 -37.04 -10.36
CA ASN A 4 5.35 -35.89 -9.63
C ASN A 4 4.63 -35.80 -8.28
N LEU A 5 5.39 -35.80 -7.20
CA LEU A 5 4.90 -35.55 -5.85
C LEU A 5 5.45 -34.21 -5.39
N ILE A 6 4.57 -33.31 -4.96
CA ILE A 6 4.94 -31.99 -4.43
C ILE A 6 4.50 -31.96 -2.97
N ILE A 7 5.46 -31.71 -2.09
CA ILE A 7 5.24 -31.64 -0.66
C ILE A 7 5.42 -30.18 -0.23
N PRO A 8 4.34 -29.44 0.07
CA PRO A 8 4.45 -28.06 0.54
C PRO A 8 4.96 -28.05 1.98
N TYR A 9 5.94 -27.20 2.26
CA TYR A 9 6.53 -27.02 3.59
C TYR A 9 6.95 -28.35 4.25
N PRO A 10 7.87 -29.12 3.63
CA PRO A 10 8.30 -30.39 4.18
C PRO A 10 8.98 -30.16 5.54
N GLU A 11 8.57 -30.93 6.54
CA GLU A 11 9.21 -30.92 7.84
C GLU A 11 10.65 -31.45 7.75
N THR A 12 11.50 -30.96 8.64
CA THR A 12 12.91 -31.38 8.71
C THR A 12 12.98 -32.75 9.38
N ASP A 13 13.01 -33.79 8.58
CA ASP A 13 13.20 -35.17 9.03
C ASP A 13 13.73 -36.05 7.88
N ASN A 14 13.90 -37.34 8.13
CA ASN A 14 14.29 -38.35 7.15
C ASN A 14 13.08 -38.78 6.32
N TRP A 15 13.14 -38.55 5.02
CA TRP A 15 12.13 -38.94 4.05
C TRP A 15 12.55 -40.23 3.32
N TYR A 16 11.63 -41.19 3.21
CA TYR A 16 11.86 -42.46 2.53
C TYR A 16 10.97 -42.57 1.28
N LEU A 17 11.55 -42.95 0.14
CA LEU A 17 10.82 -43.24 -1.09
C LEU A 17 10.81 -44.76 -1.32
N SER A 18 9.62 -45.37 -1.36
CA SER A 18 9.45 -46.77 -1.74
C SER A 18 8.81 -46.88 -3.12
N LEU A 19 9.26 -47.85 -3.91
CA LEU A 19 8.77 -48.12 -5.26
C LEU A 19 8.38 -49.59 -5.30
N GLN A 20 7.16 -49.88 -5.77
CA GLN A 20 6.66 -51.24 -5.92
C GLN A 20 6.23 -51.47 -7.36
N LEU A 21 6.74 -52.54 -7.97
CA LEU A 21 6.31 -52.99 -9.28
C LEU A 21 4.96 -53.71 -9.13
N MET A 22 3.94 -53.26 -9.85
CA MET A 22 2.62 -53.90 -9.90
C MET A 22 2.52 -54.73 -11.18
N CYS A 23 2.41 -56.05 -11.04
CA CYS A 23 2.26 -56.98 -12.15
C CYS A 23 0.79 -57.38 -12.33
N PRO A 24 0.29 -57.50 -13.57
CA PRO A 24 -1.00 -58.13 -13.83
C PRO A 24 -0.97 -59.63 -13.49
N GLU A 25 -2.14 -60.28 -13.41
CA GLU A 25 -2.36 -61.63 -12.83
C GLU A 25 -1.44 -62.76 -13.34
N ASN A 26 -0.77 -62.60 -14.49
CA ASN A 26 0.23 -63.54 -14.98
C ASN A 26 1.64 -63.17 -14.47
N ALA A 27 2.01 -63.70 -13.31
CA ALA A 27 3.28 -63.42 -12.63
C ALA A 27 4.54 -63.80 -13.44
N GLU A 28 4.45 -64.77 -14.35
CA GLU A 28 5.60 -65.28 -15.11
C GLU A 28 6.21 -64.26 -16.09
N GLU A 29 5.44 -63.28 -16.56
CA GLU A 29 5.97 -62.20 -17.43
C GLU A 29 6.74 -61.12 -16.66
N CYS A 30 6.61 -61.08 -15.33
CA CYS A 30 7.13 -60.00 -14.50
C CYS A 30 8.47 -60.33 -13.82
N GLU A 31 8.86 -61.61 -13.74
CA GLU A 31 10.10 -62.03 -13.09
C GLU A 31 11.37 -61.46 -13.75
N GLN A 32 11.29 -61.13 -15.04
CA GLN A 32 12.40 -60.55 -15.82
C GLN A 32 12.22 -59.06 -16.12
N ALA A 33 11.19 -58.42 -15.57
CA ALA A 33 10.88 -57.03 -15.85
C ALA A 33 11.86 -56.09 -15.14
N VAL A 34 12.87 -55.62 -15.86
CA VAL A 34 13.78 -54.57 -15.40
C VAL A 34 13.25 -53.22 -15.86
N VAL A 35 12.94 -52.34 -14.91
CA VAL A 35 12.48 -50.98 -15.20
C VAL A 35 13.54 -49.99 -14.75
N HIS A 36 14.01 -49.14 -15.67
CA HIS A 36 14.87 -48.02 -15.32
C HIS A 36 14.03 -46.90 -14.69
N VAL A 37 14.36 -46.53 -13.46
CA VAL A 37 13.69 -45.45 -12.73
C VAL A 37 14.70 -44.35 -12.47
N GLU A 38 14.50 -43.21 -13.11
CA GLU A 38 15.22 -41.99 -12.81
C GLU A 38 14.41 -41.18 -11.79
N THR A 39 15.03 -40.88 -10.65
CA THR A 39 14.39 -40.12 -9.57
C THR A 39 15.12 -38.79 -9.40
N THR A 40 14.40 -37.69 -9.49
CA THR A 40 14.94 -36.34 -9.25
C THR A 40 14.26 -35.71 -8.06
N LEU A 41 15.03 -35.41 -7.01
CA LEU A 41 14.58 -34.69 -5.83
C LEU A 41 15.28 -33.34 -5.77
N TYR A 42 14.50 -32.26 -5.63
CA TYR A 42 15.05 -30.92 -5.46
C TYR A 42 14.08 -30.08 -4.63
N LEU A 43 14.63 -29.14 -3.88
CA LEU A 43 13.86 -28.13 -3.16
C LEU A 43 13.76 -26.89 -4.04
N VAL A 44 12.53 -26.40 -4.21
CA VAL A 44 12.25 -25.09 -4.83
C VAL A 44 11.77 -24.12 -3.77
N PRO A 45 12.25 -22.86 -3.80
CA PRO A 45 11.78 -21.83 -2.86
C PRO A 45 10.30 -21.48 -3.12
N CYS A 46 9.90 -21.32 -4.37
CA CYS A 46 8.51 -21.10 -4.76
C CYS A 46 8.14 -22.06 -5.88
N LEU A 47 7.01 -22.75 -5.74
CA LEU A 47 6.51 -23.60 -6.81
C LEU A 47 6.04 -22.74 -7.99
N ASN A 48 6.58 -22.99 -9.19
CA ASN A 48 6.23 -22.29 -10.44
C ASN A 48 6.21 -20.76 -10.31
N ASP A 49 7.14 -20.19 -9.52
CA ASP A 49 7.21 -18.75 -9.23
C ASP A 49 5.89 -18.12 -8.76
N CYS A 50 5.07 -18.88 -8.01
CA CYS A 50 3.76 -18.45 -7.51
C CYS A 50 2.70 -18.19 -8.60
N GLY A 51 2.93 -18.71 -9.82
CA GLY A 51 2.03 -18.55 -10.96
C GLY A 51 1.89 -17.11 -11.46
N PRO A 52 0.93 -16.84 -12.35
CA PRO A 52 0.75 -15.49 -12.94
C PRO A 52 0.14 -14.49 -11.95
N TYR A 53 -0.47 -14.96 -10.86
CA TYR A 53 -1.19 -14.14 -9.89
C TYR A 53 -0.42 -13.93 -8.58
N GLY A 54 0.85 -14.33 -8.53
CA GLY A 54 1.70 -14.20 -7.36
C GLY A 54 3.11 -13.71 -7.72
N GLN A 55 3.87 -13.34 -6.69
CA GLN A 55 5.30 -13.09 -6.79
C GLN A 55 6.04 -13.86 -5.72
N CYS A 56 7.13 -14.53 -6.10
CA CYS A 56 8.03 -15.20 -5.18
C CYS A 56 8.89 -14.18 -4.45
N LEU A 57 8.81 -14.17 -3.12
CA LEU A 57 9.60 -13.30 -2.26
C LEU A 57 10.50 -14.13 -1.35
N LEU A 58 11.79 -13.83 -1.37
CA LEU A 58 12.75 -14.32 -0.38
C LEU A 58 12.76 -13.35 0.81
N LEU A 59 12.25 -13.83 1.93
CA LEU A 59 12.15 -13.07 3.17
C LEU A 59 13.28 -13.52 4.10
N ARG A 60 13.93 -12.53 4.73
CA ARG A 60 14.96 -12.77 5.74
C ARG A 60 14.51 -12.20 7.07
N ARG A 61 14.42 -13.04 8.10
CA ARG A 61 14.18 -12.61 9.48
C ARG A 61 15.27 -13.18 10.38
N HIS A 62 16.09 -12.29 10.94
CA HIS A 62 17.32 -12.64 11.65
C HIS A 62 18.27 -13.51 10.79
N SER A 63 18.53 -14.75 11.22
CA SER A 63 19.34 -15.75 10.54
C SER A 63 18.55 -16.71 9.66
N TYR A 64 17.22 -16.61 9.62
CA TYR A 64 16.37 -17.48 8.80
C TYR A 64 16.07 -16.83 7.45
N LEU A 65 16.26 -17.59 6.39
CA LEU A 65 15.85 -17.25 5.03
C LEU A 65 14.73 -18.19 4.63
N TYR A 66 13.58 -17.65 4.26
CA TYR A 66 12.44 -18.44 3.81
C TYR A 66 11.82 -17.78 2.59
N ALA A 67 11.27 -18.61 1.70
CA ALA A 67 10.55 -18.15 0.54
C ALA A 67 9.04 -18.14 0.84
N SER A 68 8.33 -17.19 0.25
CA SER A 68 6.88 -17.12 0.34
C SER A 68 6.29 -16.54 -0.95
N CYS A 69 5.06 -16.93 -1.25
CA CYS A 69 4.30 -16.35 -2.34
C CYS A 69 3.44 -15.19 -1.84
N SER A 70 3.62 -14.01 -2.44
CA SER A 70 2.71 -12.87 -2.24
C SER A 70 1.66 -12.87 -3.34
N CYS A 71 0.42 -13.22 -2.99
CA CYS A 71 -0.69 -13.32 -3.93
C CYS A 71 -1.32 -11.95 -4.19
N LYS A 72 -1.65 -11.69 -5.45
CA LYS A 72 -2.31 -10.47 -5.92
C LYS A 72 -3.81 -10.72 -6.13
N ALA A 73 -4.59 -9.65 -6.31
CA ALA A 73 -5.96 -9.76 -6.82
C ALA A 73 -6.92 -10.63 -5.98
N GLY A 74 -6.65 -10.82 -4.68
CA GLY A 74 -7.48 -11.66 -3.79
C GLY A 74 -7.30 -13.17 -3.98
N TRP A 75 -6.31 -13.60 -4.77
CA TRP A 75 -5.93 -15.01 -4.88
C TRP A 75 -5.36 -15.53 -3.56
N ARG A 76 -5.58 -16.81 -3.28
CA ARG A 76 -5.15 -17.47 -2.04
C ARG A 76 -4.33 -18.72 -2.32
N GLY A 77 -3.91 -19.36 -1.23
CA GLY A 77 -3.13 -20.58 -1.25
C GLY A 77 -1.63 -20.30 -1.31
N TRP A 78 -0.85 -21.33 -1.00
CA TRP A 78 0.61 -21.27 -0.93
C TRP A 78 1.29 -21.03 -2.29
N SER A 79 0.59 -21.31 -3.40
CA SER A 79 1.05 -21.05 -4.77
C SER A 79 0.19 -20.02 -5.50
N CYS A 80 -0.68 -19.28 -4.81
CA CYS A 80 -1.60 -18.30 -5.41
C CYS A 80 -2.52 -18.89 -6.52
N THR A 81 -2.90 -20.17 -6.38
CA THR A 81 -3.74 -20.92 -7.34
C THR A 81 -5.20 -21.07 -6.88
N ASP A 82 -5.53 -20.68 -5.64
CA ASP A 82 -6.89 -20.74 -5.13
C ASP A 82 -7.66 -19.49 -5.55
N ASN A 83 -8.73 -19.70 -6.31
CA ASN A 83 -9.57 -18.65 -6.88
C ASN A 83 -10.83 -18.35 -6.04
N SER A 84 -11.00 -19.01 -4.88
CA SER A 84 -12.21 -18.90 -4.05
C SER A 84 -12.58 -17.46 -3.67
N THR A 85 -11.58 -16.59 -3.49
CA THR A 85 -11.76 -15.16 -3.20
C THR A 85 -11.13 -14.24 -4.25
N ALA A 86 -10.78 -14.79 -5.42
CA ALA A 86 -10.17 -14.01 -6.48
C ALA A 86 -11.15 -12.93 -6.96
N GLN A 87 -10.70 -11.68 -6.95
CA GLN A 87 -11.50 -10.57 -7.44
C GLN A 87 -11.62 -10.67 -8.97
N THR A 88 -12.82 -10.40 -9.48
CA THR A 88 -13.04 -10.33 -10.91
C THR A 88 -12.34 -9.11 -11.50
N VAL A 89 -11.95 -9.19 -12.78
CA VAL A 89 -11.36 -8.07 -13.52
C VAL A 89 -12.28 -6.84 -13.50
N ALA A 90 -13.61 -7.05 -13.53
CA ALA A 90 -14.58 -5.97 -13.43
C ALA A 90 -14.50 -5.24 -12.08
N GLN A 91 -14.43 -5.97 -10.96
CA GLN A 91 -14.29 -5.39 -9.63
C GLN A 91 -12.99 -4.60 -9.48
N GLN A 92 -11.88 -5.11 -9.99
CA GLN A 92 -10.59 -4.42 -9.96
C GLN A 92 -10.59 -3.13 -10.78
N ARG A 93 -11.21 -3.16 -11.96
CA ARG A 93 -11.37 -1.96 -12.81
C ARG A 93 -12.24 -0.91 -12.14
N VAL A 94 -13.36 -1.31 -11.54
CA VAL A 94 -14.24 -0.39 -10.81
C VAL A 94 -13.49 0.20 -9.61
N ALA A 95 -12.75 -0.60 -8.85
CA ALA A 95 -11.96 -0.10 -7.72
C ALA A 95 -10.91 0.92 -8.16
N ALA A 96 -10.15 0.62 -9.23
CA ALA A 96 -9.18 1.55 -9.80
C ALA A 96 -9.85 2.84 -10.33
N LEU A 97 -10.99 2.72 -11.02
CA LEU A 97 -11.77 3.87 -11.51
C LEU A 97 -12.29 4.74 -10.36
N LEU A 98 -12.84 4.13 -9.30
CA LEU A 98 -13.32 4.87 -8.15
C LEU A 98 -12.20 5.61 -7.44
N LEU A 99 -11.03 4.97 -7.27
CA LEU A 99 -9.86 5.59 -6.66
C LEU A 99 -9.33 6.75 -7.53
N THR A 100 -9.13 6.52 -8.83
CA THR A 100 -8.70 7.58 -9.75
C THR A 100 -9.70 8.74 -9.82
N LEU A 101 -11.01 8.47 -9.87
CA LEU A 101 -12.04 9.51 -9.85
C LEU A 101 -12.07 10.28 -8.52
N SER A 102 -11.85 9.60 -7.39
CA SER A 102 -11.76 10.28 -6.10
C SER A 102 -10.59 11.26 -6.03
N ASN A 103 -9.49 11.00 -6.75
CA ASN A 103 -8.38 11.94 -6.85
C ASN A 103 -8.72 13.21 -7.64
N LEU A 104 -9.71 13.20 -8.54
CA LEU A 104 -10.20 14.43 -9.16
C LEU A 104 -10.86 15.39 -8.15
N MET A 105 -11.26 14.91 -6.97
CA MET A 105 -11.75 15.80 -5.91
C MET A 105 -10.69 16.79 -5.42
N PHE A 106 -9.39 16.52 -5.64
CA PHE A 106 -8.32 17.48 -5.39
C PHE A 106 -8.34 18.70 -6.32
N LEU A 107 -9.05 18.65 -7.47
CA LEU A 107 -9.18 19.80 -8.36
C LEU A 107 -9.84 21.00 -7.68
N ALA A 108 -10.83 20.76 -6.81
CA ALA A 108 -11.50 21.83 -6.07
C ALA A 108 -10.54 22.59 -5.12
N PRO A 109 -9.82 21.94 -4.19
CA PRO A 109 -8.86 22.63 -3.32
C PRO A 109 -7.68 23.21 -4.10
N ILE A 110 -7.24 22.60 -5.22
CA ILE A 110 -6.23 23.20 -6.11
C ILE A 110 -6.76 24.51 -6.69
N ALA A 111 -7.95 24.52 -7.29
CA ALA A 111 -8.53 25.70 -7.92
C ALA A 111 -8.72 26.84 -6.90
N VAL A 112 -9.25 26.55 -5.71
CA VAL A 112 -9.40 27.54 -4.63
C VAL A 112 -8.05 28.09 -4.19
N SER A 113 -7.04 27.24 -4.02
CA SER A 113 -5.70 27.66 -3.58
C SER A 113 -5.02 28.53 -4.62
N VAL A 114 -5.13 28.19 -5.91
CA VAL A 114 -4.58 28.99 -7.02
C VAL A 114 -5.27 30.36 -7.11
N GLN A 115 -6.60 30.41 -7.02
CA GLN A 115 -7.35 31.68 -7.05
C GLN A 115 -6.99 32.61 -5.89
N ARG A 116 -6.59 32.05 -4.74
CA ARG A 116 -6.18 32.78 -3.54
C ARG A 116 -4.67 33.01 -3.44
N PHE A 117 -3.89 32.66 -4.46
CA PHE A 117 -2.42 32.77 -4.49
C PHE A 117 -1.70 31.96 -3.40
N PHE A 118 -2.33 30.90 -2.87
CA PHE A 118 -1.70 29.92 -1.99
C PHE A 118 -0.94 28.86 -2.82
N LEU A 119 0.16 29.29 -3.44
CA LEU A 119 0.91 28.48 -4.41
C LEU A 119 1.57 27.24 -3.79
N VAL A 120 1.99 27.32 -2.52
CA VAL A 120 2.62 26.20 -1.83
C VAL A 120 1.60 25.09 -1.60
N GLU A 121 0.43 25.44 -1.07
CA GLU A 121 -0.69 24.55 -0.85
C GLU A 121 -1.16 23.93 -2.18
N ALA A 122 -1.34 24.76 -3.22
CA ALA A 122 -1.72 24.30 -4.54
C ALA A 122 -0.72 23.27 -5.11
N SER A 123 0.58 23.50 -4.93
CA SER A 123 1.62 22.57 -5.41
C SER A 123 1.56 21.21 -4.71
N VAL A 124 1.27 21.18 -3.41
CA VAL A 124 1.16 19.94 -2.62
C VAL A 124 -0.09 19.15 -3.02
N TYR A 125 -1.22 19.83 -3.23
CA TYR A 125 -2.45 19.17 -3.70
C TYR A 125 -2.30 18.65 -5.13
N ALA A 126 -1.66 19.41 -6.02
CA ALA A 126 -1.37 18.98 -7.39
C ALA A 126 -0.43 17.77 -7.44
N TYR A 127 0.65 17.79 -6.62
CA TYR A 127 1.55 16.66 -6.46
C TYR A 127 0.80 15.39 -6.01
N THR A 128 -0.04 15.52 -4.98
CA THR A 128 -0.82 14.42 -4.43
C THR A 128 -1.76 13.82 -5.47
N MET A 129 -2.52 14.68 -6.17
CA MET A 129 -3.43 14.25 -7.22
C MET A 129 -2.70 13.50 -8.35
N PHE A 130 -1.56 14.03 -8.81
CA PHE A 130 -0.76 13.43 -9.88
C PHE A 130 -0.30 12.02 -9.49
N PHE A 131 0.48 11.90 -8.41
CA PHE A 131 1.07 10.61 -8.04
C PHE A 131 0.03 9.58 -7.62
N SER A 132 -1.06 9.98 -6.96
CA SER A 132 -2.14 9.06 -6.59
C SER A 132 -2.88 8.51 -7.81
N THR A 133 -3.13 9.36 -8.81
CA THR A 133 -3.78 8.94 -10.06
C THR A 133 -2.91 7.95 -10.82
N PHE A 134 -1.62 8.25 -11.00
CA PHE A 134 -0.71 7.37 -11.72
C PHE A 134 -0.41 6.06 -10.96
N TYR A 135 -0.34 6.10 -9.63
CA TYR A 135 -0.19 4.91 -8.81
C TYR A 135 -1.37 3.95 -9.00
N HIS A 136 -2.61 4.43 -8.87
CA HIS A 136 -3.80 3.59 -9.03
C HIS A 136 -4.08 3.17 -10.47
N ALA A 137 -3.67 3.98 -11.46
CA ALA A 137 -3.70 3.58 -12.86
C ALA A 137 -2.68 2.46 -13.16
N CYS A 138 -1.55 2.43 -12.44
CA CYS A 138 -0.50 1.42 -12.57
C CYS A 138 -0.83 0.10 -11.82
N ASP A 139 -1.76 0.11 -10.85
CA ASP A 139 -2.12 -1.05 -10.02
C ASP A 139 -3.08 -2.06 -10.69
N GLN A 140 -3.33 -1.95 -12.01
CA GLN A 140 -4.17 -2.91 -12.74
C GLN A 140 -3.41 -4.20 -13.12
N PRO A 141 -3.92 -5.40 -12.75
CA PRO A 141 -3.31 -6.66 -13.15
C PRO A 141 -3.63 -6.97 -14.63
N GLY A 142 -2.59 -7.10 -15.45
CA GLY A 142 -2.68 -7.70 -16.80
C GLY A 142 -2.25 -6.81 -17.97
N GLU A 143 -2.27 -5.48 -17.82
CA GLU A 143 -1.87 -4.52 -18.86
C GLU A 143 -1.37 -3.25 -18.15
N ALA A 144 -0.10 -3.22 -17.74
CA ALA A 144 0.51 -2.06 -17.10
C ALA A 144 0.91 -1.01 -18.16
N VAL A 145 -0.07 -0.38 -18.80
CA VAL A 145 0.19 0.45 -19.99
C VAL A 145 0.74 1.84 -19.65
N LEU A 146 0.80 2.26 -18.37
CA LEU A 146 1.14 3.65 -18.01
C LEU A 146 1.90 3.84 -16.68
N CYS A 147 2.77 2.91 -16.29
CA CYS A 147 3.66 3.13 -15.14
C CYS A 147 4.85 4.02 -15.55
N ILE A 148 4.77 5.33 -15.28
CA ILE A 148 5.85 6.31 -15.58
C ILE A 148 7.11 6.02 -14.74
N LEU A 149 6.92 5.57 -13.50
CA LEU A 149 7.99 5.18 -12.56
C LEU A 149 7.75 3.75 -12.06
N SER A 150 8.73 3.19 -11.34
CA SER A 150 8.55 1.90 -10.66
C SER A 150 7.37 1.97 -9.66
N TYR A 151 6.67 0.84 -9.52
CA TYR A 151 5.53 0.73 -8.62
C TYR A 151 5.87 1.17 -7.18
N ASP A 152 7.02 0.75 -6.67
CA ASP A 152 7.47 1.10 -5.32
C ASP A 152 7.73 2.60 -5.15
N THR A 153 8.16 3.29 -6.21
CA THR A 153 8.34 4.75 -6.19
C THR A 153 7.01 5.46 -6.30
N LEU A 154 6.10 5.03 -7.18
CA LEU A 154 4.75 5.61 -7.29
C LEU A 154 3.98 5.49 -5.96
N GLN A 155 4.05 4.32 -5.34
CA GLN A 155 3.45 4.08 -4.03
C GLN A 155 4.07 4.97 -2.94
N TYR A 156 5.40 5.16 -2.95
CA TYR A 156 6.05 6.08 -2.01
C TYR A 156 5.50 7.50 -2.14
N CYS A 157 5.46 7.99 -3.39
CA CYS A 157 5.03 9.35 -3.70
C CYS A 157 3.56 9.59 -3.36
N ASP A 158 2.70 8.59 -3.55
CA ASP A 158 1.28 8.64 -3.17
C ASP A 158 1.10 8.78 -1.65
N PHE A 159 1.79 7.96 -0.84
CA PHE A 159 1.73 8.06 0.62
C PHE A 159 2.34 9.36 1.14
N LEU A 160 3.48 9.78 0.59
CA LEU A 160 4.13 11.04 0.95
C LEU A 160 3.24 12.24 0.59
N GLY A 161 2.65 12.25 -0.61
CA GLY A 161 1.74 13.30 -1.07
C GLY A 161 0.53 13.40 -0.16
N SER A 162 -0.15 12.29 0.10
CA SER A 162 -1.32 12.24 0.98
C SER A 162 -1.00 12.72 2.40
N GLY A 163 0.12 12.27 2.98
CA GLY A 163 0.57 12.74 4.30
C GLY A 163 0.90 14.22 4.33
N ALA A 164 1.60 14.72 3.31
CA ALA A 164 1.94 16.13 3.16
C ALA A 164 0.69 17.01 2.97
N ALA A 165 -0.29 16.56 2.16
CA ALA A 165 -1.54 17.28 1.94
C ALA A 165 -2.35 17.41 3.23
N ILE A 166 -2.47 16.34 4.03
CA ILE A 166 -3.10 16.38 5.36
C ILE A 166 -2.36 17.37 6.27
N TRP A 167 -1.04 17.25 6.37
CA TRP A 167 -0.21 18.11 7.20
C TRP A 167 -0.35 19.60 6.86
N VAL A 168 -0.25 19.94 5.58
CA VAL A 168 -0.39 21.30 5.07
C VAL A 168 -1.80 21.84 5.34
N THR A 169 -2.84 21.03 5.12
CA THR A 169 -4.23 21.43 5.39
C THR A 169 -4.44 21.78 6.86
N ILE A 170 -3.93 20.95 7.79
CA ILE A 170 -4.02 21.20 9.24
C ILE A 170 -3.35 22.52 9.61
N LEU A 171 -2.14 22.74 9.12
CA LEU A 171 -1.37 23.94 9.39
C LEU A 171 -1.98 25.20 8.74
N CYS A 172 -2.71 25.06 7.62
CA CYS A 172 -3.51 26.14 7.04
C CYS A 172 -4.70 26.52 7.91
N MET A 173 -5.37 25.55 8.53
CA MET A 173 -6.47 25.81 9.47
C MET A 173 -5.96 26.40 10.79
N ALA A 174 -4.69 26.20 11.12
CA ALA A 174 -4.06 26.77 12.30
C ALA A 174 -3.65 28.23 12.08
N ARG A 175 -3.98 29.11 13.04
CA ARG A 175 -3.64 30.55 12.98
C ARG A 175 -2.20 30.85 13.38
N PHE A 176 -1.23 30.33 12.62
CA PHE A 176 0.20 30.62 12.83
C PHE A 176 0.68 31.85 12.03
N LYS A 177 1.79 32.45 12.48
CA LYS A 177 2.49 33.48 11.70
C LYS A 177 3.06 32.87 10.41
N THR A 178 3.02 33.63 9.32
CA THR A 178 3.41 33.19 7.97
C THR A 178 4.79 32.52 7.91
N VAL A 179 5.81 33.12 8.54
CA VAL A 179 7.18 32.55 8.57
C VAL A 179 7.20 31.19 9.27
N LEU A 180 6.54 31.07 10.42
CA LEU A 180 6.48 29.82 11.17
C LEU A 180 5.70 28.74 10.40
N LYS A 181 4.63 29.12 9.71
CA LYS A 181 3.83 28.21 8.87
C LYS A 181 4.70 27.55 7.78
N TYR A 182 5.51 28.33 7.05
CA TYR A 182 6.38 27.77 6.02
C TYR A 182 7.52 26.90 6.58
N VAL A 183 8.08 27.28 7.73
CA VAL A 183 9.07 26.43 8.41
C VAL A 183 8.45 25.09 8.82
N LEU A 184 7.23 25.10 9.37
CA LEU A 184 6.51 23.88 9.75
C LEU A 184 6.06 23.04 8.55
N PHE A 185 5.74 23.66 7.42
CA PHE A 185 5.51 22.96 6.16
C PHE A 185 6.74 22.15 5.76
N LEU A 186 7.91 22.80 5.63
CA LEU A 186 9.13 22.15 5.19
C LEU A 186 9.62 21.08 6.19
N LEU A 187 9.66 21.41 7.47
CA LEU A 187 10.14 20.49 8.50
C LEU A 187 9.23 19.26 8.60
N GLY A 188 7.91 19.47 8.59
CA GLY A 188 6.95 18.38 8.69
C GLY A 188 6.98 17.45 7.47
N THR A 189 7.09 17.99 6.25
CA THR A 189 7.18 17.15 5.05
C THR A 189 8.47 16.33 5.02
N LEU A 190 9.60 16.88 5.48
CA LEU A 190 10.86 16.14 5.61
C LEU A 190 10.76 15.00 6.63
N VAL A 191 10.12 15.24 7.79
CA VAL A 191 9.89 14.22 8.81
C VAL A 191 8.97 13.11 8.28
N ILE A 192 7.91 13.47 7.55
CA ILE A 192 7.01 12.49 6.91
C ILE A 192 7.78 11.65 5.88
N ALA A 193 8.60 12.28 5.04
CA ALA A 193 9.41 11.59 4.04
C ALA A 193 10.39 10.59 4.68
N MET A 194 11.08 10.99 5.75
CA MET A 194 11.97 10.11 6.51
C MET A 194 11.21 8.96 7.18
N SER A 195 10.07 9.24 7.81
CA SER A 195 9.28 8.21 8.51
C SER A 195 8.73 7.15 7.56
N LEU A 196 8.34 7.56 6.35
CA LEU A 196 7.90 6.64 5.28
C LEU A 196 9.05 5.78 4.72
N GLN A 197 10.30 6.21 4.82
CA GLN A 197 11.46 5.38 4.46
C GLN A 197 11.76 4.33 5.53
N LEU A 198 11.58 4.65 6.81
CA LEU A 198 11.81 3.72 7.92
C LEU A 198 10.76 2.60 7.98
N ASP A 199 9.49 2.96 7.88
CA ASP A 199 8.40 2.00 7.80
C ASP A 199 7.22 2.60 7.04
N ARG A 200 7.08 2.22 5.76
CA ARG A 200 6.01 2.74 4.89
C ARG A 200 4.60 2.41 5.41
N ARG A 201 4.44 1.35 6.21
CA ARG A 201 3.15 0.93 6.79
C ARG A 201 3.01 1.27 8.27
N GLY A 202 3.97 2.01 8.83
CA GLY A 202 3.93 2.42 10.23
C GLY A 202 2.66 3.22 10.51
N ILE A 203 1.82 2.71 11.41
CA ILE A 203 0.58 3.38 11.86
C ILE A 203 0.86 4.83 12.29
N TRP A 204 2.06 5.07 12.84
CA TRP A 204 2.55 6.38 13.26
C TRP A 204 2.61 7.44 12.14
N ASN A 205 2.78 7.05 10.88
CA ASN A 205 2.85 7.99 9.75
C ASN A 205 1.49 8.67 9.47
N MET A 206 0.39 7.97 9.77
CA MET A 206 -0.98 8.52 9.70
C MET A 206 -1.45 9.05 11.05
N LEU A 207 -1.13 8.34 12.15
CA LEU A 207 -1.58 8.72 13.48
C LEU A 207 -0.96 10.04 13.96
N GLY A 208 0.32 10.29 13.65
CA GLY A 208 1.03 11.51 14.06
C GLY A 208 0.37 12.81 13.57
N PRO A 209 0.19 13.01 12.25
CA PRO A 209 -0.50 14.19 11.72
C PRO A 209 -1.93 14.34 12.26
N CYS A 210 -2.68 13.24 12.39
CA CYS A 210 -4.05 13.26 12.92
C CYS A 210 -4.12 13.66 14.40
N LEU A 211 -3.25 13.12 15.25
CA LEU A 211 -3.16 13.53 16.66
C LEU A 211 -2.77 14.99 16.79
N PHE A 212 -1.81 15.45 15.98
CA PHE A 212 -1.40 16.86 15.98
C PHE A 212 -2.55 17.78 15.54
N ALA A 213 -3.31 17.40 14.52
CA ALA A 213 -4.53 18.10 14.10
C ALA A 213 -5.53 18.23 15.25
N PHE A 214 -5.80 17.11 15.94
CA PHE A 214 -6.74 17.07 17.04
C PHE A 214 -6.31 17.99 18.18
N VAL A 215 -5.03 17.97 18.56
CA VAL A 215 -4.48 18.86 19.59
C VAL A 215 -4.62 20.34 19.20
N ILE A 216 -4.32 20.70 17.95
CA ILE A 216 -4.49 22.07 17.47
C ILE A 216 -5.97 22.48 17.54
N MET A 217 -6.88 21.67 16.99
CA MET A 217 -8.30 21.98 16.99
C MET A 217 -8.86 22.08 18.41
N ALA A 218 -8.50 21.16 19.31
CA ALA A 218 -8.88 21.20 20.72
C ALA A 218 -8.35 22.46 21.41
N SER A 219 -7.09 22.82 21.18
CA SER A 219 -6.50 24.03 21.78
C SER A 219 -7.18 25.32 21.31
N MET A 220 -7.61 25.38 20.04
CA MET A 220 -8.35 26.52 19.51
C MET A 220 -9.78 26.57 20.04
N TRP A 221 -10.45 25.42 20.16
CA TRP A 221 -11.77 25.32 20.76
C TRP A 221 -11.76 25.79 22.21
N VAL A 222 -10.80 25.31 23.02
CA VAL A 222 -10.66 25.71 24.43
C VAL A 222 -10.41 27.21 24.56
N ARG A 223 -9.55 27.80 23.72
CA ARG A 223 -9.32 29.25 23.70
C ARG A 223 -10.57 30.04 23.31
N SER A 224 -11.30 29.58 22.30
CA SER A 224 -12.58 30.20 21.90
C SER A 224 -13.60 30.12 23.04
N TRP A 225 -13.74 28.97 23.67
CA TRP A 225 -14.69 28.74 24.76
C TRP A 225 -14.37 29.60 25.99
N ALA A 226 -13.09 29.72 26.37
CA ALA A 226 -12.65 30.63 27.44
C ALA A 226 -12.94 32.11 27.09
N GLY A 227 -12.74 32.52 25.83
CA GLY A 227 -13.07 33.88 25.37
C GLY A 227 -14.57 34.18 25.41
N TRP A 228 -15.43 33.20 25.08
CA TRP A 228 -16.88 33.32 25.16
C TRP A 228 -17.37 33.48 26.61
N HIS A 229 -16.72 32.83 27.57
CA HIS A 229 -17.05 32.98 28.99
C HIS A 229 -16.48 34.25 29.64
N CYS A 230 -15.38 34.81 29.12
CA CYS A 230 -14.78 36.02 29.67
C CYS A 230 -15.35 37.35 29.11
N CYS A 231 -15.91 37.40 27.89
CA CYS A 231 -16.49 38.64 27.33
C CYS A 231 -17.68 38.38 26.36
N PRO A 232 -18.94 38.35 26.85
CA PRO A 232 -20.13 38.20 25.99
C PRO A 232 -20.45 39.44 25.13
N ASP A 233 -20.13 40.65 25.62
CA ASP A 233 -20.61 41.93 25.04
C ASP A 233 -19.76 42.52 23.91
N ALA A 234 -18.58 41.97 23.62
CA ALA A 234 -17.70 42.50 22.56
C ALA A 234 -18.26 42.29 21.13
N ARG A 235 -19.39 41.56 20.99
CA ARG A 235 -20.00 41.21 19.70
C ARG A 235 -21.04 42.23 19.17
N ARG A 236 -21.40 43.27 19.94
CA ARG A 236 -22.31 44.33 19.44
C ARG A 236 -21.64 45.40 18.57
N ARG A 237 -20.33 45.33 18.36
CA ARG A 237 -19.60 46.19 17.42
C ARG A 237 -18.86 45.32 16.40
N GLU A 238 -19.60 44.79 15.44
CA GLU A 238 -19.03 44.64 14.10
C GLU A 238 -19.27 45.94 13.31
N PRO A 239 -18.38 46.27 12.38
CA PRO A 239 -18.63 45.83 11.00
C PRO A 239 -17.38 45.31 10.27
N GLY A 240 -17.36 44.00 9.94
CA GLY A 240 -16.75 43.34 8.76
C GLY A 240 -15.32 43.66 8.29
N PRO A 241 -14.89 43.17 7.11
CA PRO A 241 -15.17 41.87 6.50
C PRO A 241 -14.03 40.86 6.79
N LEU A 242 -14.30 39.59 6.49
CA LEU A 242 -13.28 38.57 6.25
C LEU A 242 -12.28 39.08 5.20
N LEU A 243 -11.14 39.58 5.66
CA LEU A 243 -9.95 39.76 4.82
C LEU A 243 -9.23 38.42 4.76
N TRP A 244 -9.43 37.81 3.60
CA TRP A 244 -8.79 36.63 3.05
C TRP A 244 -7.27 36.72 3.03
#